data_AF-A0A2M7SLN6-F1
#
_entry.id   AF-A0A2M7SLN6-F1
#
_cell.length_a   1.000
_cell.length_b   1.000
_cell.length_c   1.000
_cell.angle_alpha   90.00
_cell.angle_beta   90.00
_cell.angle_gamma   90.00
#
_symmetry.space_group_name_H-M   'P 1'
#
loop_
_entity.id
_entity.type
_entity.pdbx_description
1 polymer ?
#
loop_
_entity_poly.entity_id
_entity_poly.type
_entity_poly.pdbx_seq_one_letter_code
_entity_poly.pdbx_strand_id
1 'polypeptide(L)'
;LTGVARASLGELLLDFEDFLRQKKMRQWVKDDPEALEVRGKFKSDRSDGSDKSDRSDSSDNYYFSELPAERLANTLICLINQASYLLWQQMKFLEKEFLNTGGFTERLYKTRKNLRKY
;
A
#
# COMPACT_ATOMS: atom_id res chain seq x y z
N LEU A 1 0.06 3.76 -15.07
CA LEU A 1 -0.60 4.13 -13.79
C LEU A 1 0.25 3.74 -12.58
N THR A 2 0.73 2.50 -12.48
CA THR A 2 1.57 2.02 -11.36
C THR A 2 2.88 2.79 -11.17
N GLY A 3 3.52 3.21 -12.27
CA GLY A 3 4.72 4.07 -12.20
C GLY A 3 4.46 5.44 -11.56
N VAL A 4 3.32 6.05 -11.88
CA VAL A 4 2.92 7.36 -11.30
C VAL A 4 2.60 7.22 -9.82
N ALA A 5 1.88 6.14 -9.44
CA ALA A 5 1.59 5.87 -8.03
C ALA A 5 2.86 5.64 -7.20
N ARG A 6 3.86 4.93 -7.74
CA ARG A 6 5.15 4.73 -7.06
C ARG A 6 5.91 6.04 -6.88
N ALA A 7 5.94 6.89 -7.91
CA ALA A 7 6.58 8.20 -7.82
C ALA A 7 5.88 9.09 -6.78
N SER A 8 4.55 9.16 -6.81
CA SER A 8 3.75 9.94 -5.87
C SER A 8 3.94 9.50 -4.41
N LEU A 9 4.00 8.20 -4.13
CA LEU A 9 4.31 7.71 -2.78
C LEU A 9 5.74 8.03 -2.35
N GLY A 10 6.69 8.03 -3.28
CA GLY A 10 8.08 8.43 -3.01
C GLY A 10 8.22 9.92 -2.71
N GLU A 11 7.55 10.77 -3.48
CA GLU A 11 7.49 12.22 -3.22
C GLU A 11 6.84 12.51 -1.86
N LEU A 12 5.70 11.88 -1.59
CA LEU A 12 5.01 12.05 -0.31
C LEU A 12 5.84 11.58 0.89
N LEU A 13 6.62 10.51 0.72
CA LEU A 13 7.57 10.05 1.75
C LEU A 13 8.60 11.14 2.06
N LEU A 14 9.25 11.67 1.01
CA LEU A 14 10.26 12.71 1.14
C LEU A 14 9.68 13.98 1.77
N ASP A 15 8.46 14.37 1.41
CA ASP A 15 7.80 15.54 1.99
C ASP A 15 7.63 15.43 3.51
N PHE A 16 7.27 14.25 4.03
CA PHE A 16 7.12 14.04 5.47
C PHE A 16 8.46 13.89 6.20
N GLU A 17 9.46 13.28 5.58
CA GLU A 17 10.83 13.24 6.11
C GLU A 17 11.42 14.65 6.21
N ASP A 18 11.21 15.47 5.18
CA ASP A 18 11.60 16.87 5.13
C ASP A 18 10.86 17.70 6.18
N PHE A 19 9.55 17.48 6.36
CA PHE A 19 8.76 18.12 7.40
C PHE A 19 9.33 17.86 8.80
N LEU A 20 9.63 16.59 9.13
CA LEU A 20 10.24 16.23 10.42
C LEU A 20 11.61 16.89 10.59
N ARG A 21 12.46 16.84 9.54
CA ARG A 21 13.79 17.44 9.56
C ARG A 21 13.74 18.95 9.78
N GLN A 22 12.90 19.68 9.05
CA GLN A 22 12.76 21.13 9.15
C GLN A 22 12.25 21.57 10.52
N LYS A 23 11.36 20.79 11.13
CA LYS A 23 10.80 21.05 12.46
C LYS A 23 11.66 20.49 13.61
N LYS A 24 12.78 19.84 13.31
CA LYS A 24 13.66 19.16 14.29
C LYS A 24 12.91 18.12 15.15
N MET A 25 11.92 17.46 14.54
CA MET A 25 11.14 16.40 15.15
C MET A 25 11.85 15.05 14.95
N ARG A 26 11.69 14.12 15.89
CA ARG A 26 12.31 12.80 15.78
C ARG A 26 11.63 12.00 14.67
N GLN A 27 12.42 11.51 13.71
CA GLN A 27 11.96 10.49 12.77
C GLN A 27 12.13 9.11 13.40
N TRP A 28 11.09 8.28 13.32
CA TRP A 28 11.14 6.91 13.82
C TRP A 28 11.99 6.04 12.90
N VAL A 29 12.86 5.24 13.48
CA VAL A 29 13.52 4.15 12.76
C VAL A 29 12.59 2.95 12.65
N LYS A 30 12.95 2.02 11.77
CA LYS A 30 12.12 0.85 11.49
C LYS A 30 11.81 0.04 12.75
N ASP A 31 12.72 -0.10 13.71
CA ASP A 31 12.48 -0.98 14.86
C ASP A 31 11.99 -0.24 16.11
N ASP A 32 11.61 1.03 15.97
CA ASP A 32 11.04 1.79 17.08
C ASP A 32 9.69 1.18 17.53
N PRO A 33 9.44 1.07 18.85
CA PRO A 33 8.20 0.51 19.38
C PRO A 33 6.95 1.18 18.81
N GLU A 34 6.96 2.50 18.66
CA GLU A 34 5.84 3.28 18.12
C GLU A 34 5.59 2.97 16.64
N ALA A 35 6.66 2.78 15.87
CA ALA A 35 6.58 2.40 14.47
C ALA A 35 6.06 0.96 14.31
N LEU A 36 6.47 0.05 15.20
CA LEU A 36 5.98 -1.33 15.23
C LEU A 36 4.50 -1.41 15.62
N GLU A 37 4.08 -0.60 16.59
CA GLU A 37 2.68 -0.46 16.99
C GLU A 37 1.81 -0.03 15.79
N VAL A 38 2.17 1.07 15.13
CA VAL A 38 1.44 1.59 13.96
C VAL A 38 1.37 0.55 12.84
N ARG A 39 2.50 -0.05 12.46
CA ARG A 39 2.50 -1.08 11.41
C ARG A 39 1.72 -2.32 11.79
N GLY A 40 1.68 -2.66 13.08
CA GLY A 40 0.88 -3.76 13.62
C GLY A 40 -0.61 -3.47 13.52
N LYS A 41 -1.01 -2.25 13.86
CA LYS A 41 -2.39 -1.79 13.82
C LYS A 41 -2.95 -1.75 12.40
N PHE A 42 -2.20 -1.18 11.45
CA PHE A 42 -2.62 -1.04 10.06
C PHE A 42 -2.06 -2.14 9.15
N LYS A 43 -2.02 -3.38 9.64
CA LYS A 43 -1.71 -4.51 8.74
C LYS A 43 -2.87 -4.71 7.80
N SER A 44 -2.60 -4.75 6.49
CA SER A 44 -3.58 -5.25 5.52
C SER A 44 -3.92 -6.68 5.91
N ASP A 45 -5.19 -6.92 6.22
CA ASP A 45 -5.60 -8.24 6.66
C ASP A 45 -5.34 -9.26 5.54
N ARG A 46 -4.83 -10.43 5.91
CA ARG A 46 -4.56 -11.52 4.96
C ARG A 46 -5.80 -12.42 4.79
N SER A 47 -6.96 -11.94 5.23
CA SER A 47 -8.21 -12.66 5.17
C SER A 47 -8.48 -13.05 3.71
N ASP A 48 -8.62 -14.36 3.51
CA ASP A 48 -9.20 -14.95 2.32
C ASP A 48 -10.46 -14.16 1.97
N GLY A 49 -10.55 -13.65 0.74
CA GLY A 49 -11.61 -12.74 0.28
C GLY A 49 -13.03 -13.33 0.31
N SER A 50 -13.22 -14.50 0.93
CA SER A 50 -14.51 -15.09 1.29
C SER A 50 -15.16 -14.46 2.51
N ASP A 51 -14.39 -13.86 3.44
CA ASP A 51 -14.92 -13.30 4.68
C ASP A 51 -15.30 -11.83 4.50
N LYS A 52 -16.49 -11.58 3.95
CA LYS A 52 -17.11 -10.24 3.84
C LYS A 52 -17.53 -9.65 5.20
N SER A 53 -17.15 -10.29 6.30
CA SER A 53 -17.22 -9.69 7.63
C SER A 53 -16.04 -8.77 7.91
N ASP A 54 -15.24 -8.42 6.89
CA ASP A 54 -14.22 -7.38 6.96
C ASP A 54 -14.91 -6.04 7.14
N ARG A 55 -15.35 -5.85 8.37
CA ARG A 55 -15.80 -4.60 8.93
C ARG A 55 -14.67 -3.64 8.62
N SER A 56 -14.92 -2.70 7.71
CA SER A 56 -14.51 -1.33 7.96
C SER A 56 -15.18 -0.92 9.27
N ASP A 57 -14.73 -1.51 10.38
CA ASP A 57 -15.36 -1.39 11.66
C ASP A 57 -15.14 0.05 12.04
N SER A 58 -16.23 0.68 12.43
CA SER A 58 -16.32 2.03 12.93
C SER A 58 -15.49 2.25 14.22
N SER A 59 -14.58 1.33 14.55
CA SER A 59 -13.70 1.23 15.70
C SER A 59 -12.32 1.83 15.47
N ASP A 60 -11.95 2.18 14.23
CA ASP A 60 -10.62 2.73 13.95
C ASP A 60 -10.58 4.24 14.20
N ASN A 61 -10.95 4.62 15.43
CA ASN A 61 -10.87 5.99 15.93
C ASN A 61 -9.41 6.30 16.28
N TYR A 62 -8.53 6.15 15.29
CA TYR A 62 -7.20 6.74 15.36
C TYR A 62 -7.41 8.24 15.12
N TYR A 63 -7.55 8.99 16.21
CA TYR A 63 -7.80 10.44 16.18
C TYR A 63 -6.59 11.18 15.61
N PHE A 64 -6.40 11.09 14.29
CA PHE A 64 -5.32 11.76 13.58
C PHE A 64 -5.30 13.27 13.86
N SER A 65 -6.47 13.86 14.09
CA SER A 65 -6.66 15.27 14.47
C SER A 65 -6.12 15.63 15.85
N GLU A 66 -5.97 14.66 16.75
CA GLU A 66 -5.51 14.88 18.13
C GLU A 66 -4.03 14.54 18.32
N LEU A 67 -3.39 13.94 17.32
CA LEU A 67 -2.00 13.56 17.41
C LEU A 67 -1.08 14.77 17.26
N PRO A 68 0.02 14.81 18.04
CA PRO A 68 1.06 15.79 17.79
C PRO A 68 1.64 15.59 16.38
N ALA A 69 2.04 16.68 15.74
CA ALA A 69 2.52 16.68 14.37
C ALA A 69 3.65 15.67 14.10
N GLU A 70 4.56 15.47 15.06
CA GLU A 70 5.61 14.46 14.99
C GLU A 70 5.05 13.04 14.87
N ARG A 71 4.09 12.67 15.74
CA ARG A 71 3.49 11.34 15.74
C ARG A 71 2.67 11.12 14.48
N LEU A 72 1.92 12.13 14.05
CA LEU A 72 1.16 12.10 12.80
C LEU A 72 2.07 11.85 11.59
N ALA A 73 3.14 12.64 11.43
CA ALA A 73 4.06 12.51 10.31
C ALA A 73 4.76 11.14 10.30
N ASN A 74 5.22 10.65 11.45
CA ASN A 74 5.83 9.33 11.52
C ASN A 74 4.85 8.18 11.26
N THR A 75 3.59 8.32 11.71
CA THR A 75 2.52 7.37 11.37
C THR A 75 2.29 7.34 9.86
N LEU A 76 2.21 8.50 9.20
CA LEU A 76 2.05 8.58 7.75
C LEU A 76 3.24 7.97 7.01
N ILE A 77 4.47 8.20 7.46
CA ILE A 77 5.67 7.53 6.92
C ILE A 77 5.55 6.01 7.01
N CYS A 78 5.06 5.46 8.13
CA CYS A 78 4.83 4.03 8.27
C CYS A 78 3.80 3.50 7.25
N LEU A 79 2.68 4.21 7.09
CA LEU A 79 1.62 3.84 6.14
C LEU A 79 2.09 3.93 4.69
N ILE A 80 2.84 4.97 4.33
CA ILE A 80 3.41 5.14 2.97
C ILE A 80 4.35 3.99 2.64
N ASN A 81 5.19 3.57 3.59
CA ASN A 81 6.07 2.42 3.42
C ASN A 81 5.28 1.10 3.24
N GLN A 82 4.21 0.90 4.01
CA GLN A 82 3.33 -0.27 3.86
C GLN A 82 2.62 -0.27 2.49
N ALA A 83 2.06 0.87 2.07
CA ALA A 83 1.44 1.03 0.77
C ALA A 83 2.43 0.80 -0.38
N SER A 84 3.66 1.31 -0.25
CA SER A 84 4.72 1.12 -1.24
C SER A 84 5.10 -0.36 -1.38
N TYR A 85 5.20 -1.09 -0.26
CA TYR A 85 5.44 -2.53 -0.26
C TYR A 85 4.30 -3.31 -0.94
N LEU A 86 3.04 -2.99 -0.62
CA LEU A 86 1.88 -3.64 -1.21
C LEU A 86 1.78 -3.36 -2.73
N LEU A 87 2.04 -2.12 -3.15
CA LEU A 87 2.08 -1.73 -4.55
C LEU A 87 3.15 -2.52 -5.32
N TRP A 88 4.34 -2.69 -4.73
CA TRP A 88 5.39 -3.50 -5.34
C TRP A 88 5.00 -4.98 -5.45
N GLN A 89 4.35 -5.54 -4.42
CA GLN A 89 3.86 -6.91 -4.46
C GLN A 89 2.78 -7.09 -5.54
N GLN A 90 1.88 -6.12 -5.70
CA GLN A 90 0.89 -6.10 -6.78
C GLN A 90 1.56 -6.06 -8.16
N MET A 91 2.58 -5.23 -8.35
CA MET A 91 3.33 -5.15 -9.62
C MET A 91 3.98 -6.49 -9.95
N LYS A 92 4.62 -7.14 -8.98
CA LYS A 92 5.21 -8.48 -9.16
C LYS A 92 4.19 -9.52 -9.55
N PHE A 93 3.01 -9.48 -8.92
CA PHE A 93 1.92 -10.38 -9.27
C PHE A 93 1.46 -10.16 -10.72
N LEU A 94 1.23 -8.90 -11.12
CA LEU A 94 0.83 -8.55 -12.49
C LEU A 94 1.87 -8.96 -13.53
N GLU A 95 3.16 -8.78 -13.23
CA GLU A 95 4.26 -9.20 -14.09
C GLU A 95 4.28 -10.73 -14.27
N LYS A 96 4.15 -11.48 -13.17
CA LYS A 96 4.09 -12.95 -13.21
C LYS A 96 2.87 -13.44 -13.99
N GLU A 97 1.70 -12.85 -13.75
CA GLU A 97 0.48 -13.16 -14.49
C GLU A 97 0.68 -12.93 -15.99
N PHE A 98 1.25 -11.79 -16.37
CA PHE A 98 1.53 -11.46 -17.77
C PHE A 98 2.46 -12.50 -18.42
N LEU A 99 3.54 -12.91 -17.75
CA LEU A 99 4.46 -13.93 -18.25
C LEU A 99 3.80 -15.31 -18.40
N ASN A 100 2.95 -15.72 -17.45
CA ASN A 100 2.37 -17.06 -17.44
C ASN A 100 1.20 -17.26 -18.43
N THR A 101 0.44 -16.20 -18.69
CA THR A 101 -0.84 -16.32 -19.43
C THR A 101 -0.89 -15.50 -20.71
N GLY A 102 0.10 -14.63 -20.92
CA GLY A 102 0.12 -13.68 -22.03
C GLY A 102 -0.66 -12.40 -21.71
N GLY A 103 -0.44 -11.37 -22.54
CA GLY A 103 -1.08 -10.08 -22.38
C GLY A 103 -2.61 -10.12 -22.55
N PHE A 104 -3.30 -9.06 -22.14
CA PHE A 104 -4.77 -8.95 -22.26
C PHE A 104 -5.24 -9.26 -23.70
N THR A 105 -4.55 -8.74 -24.70
CA THR A 105 -4.83 -8.97 -26.13
C THR A 105 -4.67 -10.44 -26.54
N GLU A 106 -3.66 -11.13 -26.02
CA GLU A 106 -3.42 -12.55 -26.29
C GLU A 106 -4.48 -13.44 -25.64
N ARG A 107 -4.87 -13.12 -24.40
CA ARG A 107 -6.00 -13.78 -23.72
C ARG A 107 -7.29 -13.58 -24.52
N LEU A 108 -7.58 -12.35 -24.94
CA LEU A 108 -8.79 -12.02 -25.71
C LEU A 108 -8.79 -12.70 -27.11
N TYR A 109 -7.61 -12.81 -27.73
CA TYR A 109 -7.44 -13.54 -28.98
C TYR A 109 -7.70 -15.05 -28.80
N LYS A 110 -7.15 -15.67 -27.75
CA LYS A 110 -7.43 -17.08 -27.41
C LYS A 110 -8.93 -17.32 -27.19
N THR A 111 -9.60 -16.45 -26.42
CA THR A 111 -11.05 -16.54 -26.18
C THR A 111 -11.85 -16.40 -27.47
N ARG A 112 -11.53 -15.41 -28.33
CA ARG A 112 -12.19 -15.23 -29.65
C ARG A 112 -11.96 -16.43 -30.58
N LYS A 113 -10.77 -17.02 -30.56
CA LYS A 113 -10.47 -18.23 -31.36
C LYS A 113 -11.25 -19.45 -30.89
N ASN A 114 -11.44 -19.61 -29.58
CA ASN A 114 -12.25 -20.69 -29.02
C ASN A 114 -13.74 -20.51 -29.31
N LEU A 115 -14.25 -19.27 -29.25
CA LEU A 115 -15.64 -18.95 -29.63
C LEU A 115 -15.95 -19.19 -31.12
N ARG A 116 -14.95 -19.14 -32.00
CA ARG A 116 -15.09 -19.44 -33.44
C ARG A 116 -14.97 -20.92 -33.79
N LYS A 117 -14.61 -21.77 -32.81
CA LYS A 117 -14.51 -23.24 -33.00
C LYS A 117 -15.77 -23.99 -32.55
N TYR A 118 -16.77 -23.28 -32.06
CA TYR A 118 -18.15 -23.73 -31.87
C TYR A 118 -19.03 -23.06 -32.92
#